data_AF-F4QGB7-F1
#
_entry.id   AF-F4QGB7-F1
#
_cell.length_a   1.000
_cell.length_b   1.000
_cell.length_c   1.000
_cell.angle_alpha   90.00
_cell.angle_beta   90.00
_cell.angle_gamma   90.00
#
_symmetry.space_group_name_H-M   'P 1'
#
loop_
_entity.id
_entity.type
_entity.pdbx_description
1 polymer ?
#
loop_
_entity_poly.entity_id
_entity_poly.type
_entity_poly.pdbx_seq_one_letter_code
_entity_poly.pdbx_strand_id
1 'polypeptide(L)' 'MSHASRIADADARREVEADLEHARAEADTTHQAWQTAQRRYKYAPVGTKSERLQKLLAANEAAIKADGYLKRLLRELGRG' A
#
# COMPACT_ATOMS: atom_id res chain seq x y z
N MET A 1 -0.65 24.42 28.96
CA MET A 1 -0.89 24.08 27.54
C MET A 1 -2.11 24.85 27.03
N SER A 2 -1.95 25.66 25.97
CA SER A 2 -3.04 26.50 25.42
C SER A 2 -4.02 25.70 24.56
N HIS A 3 -5.22 26.26 24.37
CA HIS A 3 -6.27 25.69 23.50
C HIS A 3 -5.81 25.52 22.05
N ALA A 4 -4.96 26.43 21.54
CA ALA A 4 -4.42 26.38 20.18
C ALA A 4 -3.48 25.18 19.97
N SER A 5 -2.71 24.80 20.99
CA SER A 5 -1.83 23.62 20.91
C SER A 5 -2.61 22.32 20.77
N ARG A 6 -3.76 22.20 21.46
CA ARG A 6 -4.61 21.00 21.37
C ARG A 6 -5.30 20.84 20.02
N ILE A 7 -5.61 21.96 19.34
CA ILE A 7 -6.23 21.93 18.01
C ILE A 7 -5.18 21.48 16.98
N ALA A 8 -3.96 22.03 17.02
CA ALA A 8 -2.88 21.61 16.15
C ALA A 8 -2.52 20.12 16.32
N ASP A 9 -2.48 19.61 17.55
CA ASP A 9 -2.25 18.19 17.82
C ASP A 9 -3.40 17.30 17.29
N ALA A 10 -4.64 17.80 17.31
CA ALA A 10 -5.80 17.07 16.79
C ALA A 10 -5.83 17.04 15.26
N ASP A 11 -5.45 18.13 14.60
CA ASP A 11 -5.39 18.21 13.14
C ASP A 11 -4.25 17.34 12.59
N ALA A 12 -3.06 17.37 13.23
CA ALA A 12 -1.95 16.50 12.87
C ALA A 12 -2.32 15.00 13.00
N ARG A 13 -3.09 14.61 14.02
CA ARG A 13 -3.58 13.23 14.14
C ARG A 13 -4.55 12.85 13.04
N ARG A 14 -5.47 13.75 12.65
CA ARG A 14 -6.44 13.51 11.58
C ARG A 14 -5.77 13.34 10.22
N GLU A 15 -4.74 14.13 9.92
CA GLU A 15 -3.97 14.00 8.68
C GLU A 15 -3.29 12.62 8.60
N VAL A 16 -2.65 12.17 9.68
CA VAL A 16 -1.98 10.87 9.70
C VAL A 16 -2.99 9.70 9.66
N GLU A 17 -4.17 9.85 10.28
CA GLU A 17 -5.26 8.86 10.17
C GLU A 17 -5.77 8.73 8.72
N ALA A 18 -5.92 9.85 7.99
CA ALA A 18 -6.30 9.85 6.59
C ALA A 18 -5.22 9.18 5.71
N ASP A 19 -3.95 9.48 5.95
CA ASP A 19 -2.82 8.86 5.25
C ASP A 19 -2.75 7.35 5.51
N LEU A 20 -3.04 6.91 6.74
CA LEU A 20 -3.13 5.49 7.07
C LEU A 20 -4.27 4.78 6.34
N GLU A 21 -5.46 5.39 6.32
CA GLU A 21 -6.62 4.83 5.63
C GLU A 21 -6.33 4.69 4.12
N HIS A 22 -5.72 5.72 3.52
CA HIS A 22 -5.28 5.69 2.14
C HIS A 22 -4.25 4.59 1.88
N ALA A 23 -3.19 4.51 2.69
CA ALA A 23 -2.14 3.52 2.54
C ALA A 23 -2.65 2.08 2.71
N ARG A 24 -3.65 1.85 3.59
CA ARG A 24 -4.32 0.56 3.74
C ARG A 24 -5.10 0.20 2.48
N ALA A 25 -5.91 1.13 1.97
CA ALA A 25 -6.68 0.91 0.75
C ALA A 25 -5.77 0.63 -0.47
N GLU A 26 -4.64 1.33 -0.56
CA GLU A 26 -3.64 1.11 -1.61
C GLU A 26 -2.96 -0.27 -1.47
N ALA A 27 -2.56 -0.66 -0.25
CA ALA A 27 -1.98 -1.97 0.02
C ALA A 27 -2.96 -3.11 -0.34
N ASP A 28 -4.23 -2.99 0.01
CA ASP A 28 -5.25 -3.97 -0.32
C ASP A 28 -5.49 -4.07 -1.83
N THR A 29 -5.62 -2.93 -2.50
CA THR A 29 -5.84 -2.85 -3.95
C THR A 29 -4.67 -3.46 -4.73
N THR A 30 -3.43 -3.10 -4.38
CA THR A 30 -2.23 -3.64 -5.02
C THR A 30 -2.03 -5.12 -4.72
N HIS A 31 -2.36 -5.57 -3.51
CA HIS A 31 -2.34 -7.00 -3.15
C HIS A 31 -3.33 -7.82 -3.99
N GLN A 32 -4.56 -7.35 -4.17
CA GLN A 32 -5.56 -7.99 -5.04
C GLN A 32 -5.11 -8.04 -6.50
N ALA A 33 -4.49 -6.96 -7.00
CA ALA A 33 -3.93 -6.90 -8.34
C ALA A 33 -2.80 -7.93 -8.52
N TRP A 34 -1.89 -8.04 -7.55
CA TRP A 34 -0.84 -9.05 -7.53
C TRP A 34 -1.39 -10.48 -7.53
N GLN A 35 -2.34 -10.80 -6.65
CA GLN A 35 -3.00 -12.13 -6.63
C GLN A 35 -3.65 -12.47 -7.98
N THR A 36 -4.28 -11.48 -8.62
CA THR A 36 -4.90 -11.64 -9.93
C THR A 36 -3.85 -11.87 -11.02
N ALA A 37 -2.75 -11.12 -11.02
CA ALA A 37 -1.63 -11.32 -11.95
C ALA A 37 -0.99 -12.70 -11.76
N GLN A 38 -0.85 -13.16 -10.51
CA GLN A 38 -0.29 -14.46 -10.19
C GLN A 38 -1.14 -15.61 -10.73
N ARG A 39 -2.46 -15.55 -10.55
CA ARG A 39 -3.41 -16.52 -11.15
C ARG A 39 -3.30 -16.52 -12.67
N ARG A 40 -3.28 -15.34 -13.29
CA ARG A 40 -3.16 -15.20 -14.75
C ARG A 40 -1.86 -15.78 -15.29
N TYR A 41 -0.74 -15.63 -14.57
CA TYR A 41 0.54 -16.24 -14.94
C TYR A 41 0.51 -17.77 -14.78
N LYS A 42 -0.01 -18.28 -13.66
CA LYS A 42 -0.08 -19.73 -13.35
C LYS A 42 -0.79 -20.52 -14.46
N TYR A 43 -1.88 -19.97 -14.99
CA TYR A 43 -2.71 -20.61 -16.00
C TYR A 43 -2.47 -20.07 -17.42
N ALA A 44 -1.37 -19.34 -17.65
CA ALA A 44 -1.06 -18.79 -18.97
C ALA A 44 -0.54 -19.88 -19.95
N PRO A 45 -0.97 -19.85 -21.22
CA PRO A 45 -0.32 -20.62 -22.29
C PRO A 45 1.16 -20.25 -22.41
N VAL A 46 2.02 -21.23 -22.76
CA VAL A 46 3.49 -21.07 -22.83
C VAL A 46 3.90 -19.87 -23.67
N GLY A 47 3.27 -19.64 -24.82
CA GLY A 47 3.58 -18.51 -25.72
C GLY A 47 3.29 -17.12 -25.15
N THR A 48 2.52 -17.01 -24.05
CA THR A 48 2.21 -15.73 -23.40
C THR A 48 2.86 -15.57 -22.02
N LYS A 49 3.60 -16.58 -21.54
CA LYS A 49 4.15 -16.60 -20.18
C LYS A 49 5.10 -15.43 -19.91
N SER A 50 5.93 -15.05 -20.87
CA SER A 50 6.88 -13.95 -20.71
C SER A 50 6.19 -12.60 -20.48
N GLU A 51 5.16 -12.28 -21.26
CA GLU A 51 4.36 -11.06 -21.08
C GLU A 51 3.61 -11.07 -19.73
N ARG A 52 3.07 -12.24 -19.34
CA ARG A 52 2.39 -12.40 -18.05
C ARG A 52 3.35 -12.30 -16.88
N LEU A 53 4.58 -12.78 -17.02
CA LEU A 53 5.62 -12.65 -16.01
C LEU A 53 5.99 -11.17 -15.79
N GLN A 54 6.15 -10.39 -16.85
CA GLN A 54 6.39 -8.95 -16.74
C GLN A 54 5.26 -8.23 -15.98
N LYS A 55 4.01 -8.54 -16.31
CA LYS A 55 2.83 -7.99 -15.60
C LYS A 55 2.78 -8.41 -14.13
N LEU A 56 3.16 -9.66 -13.82
CA LEU A 56 3.26 -10.15 -12.44
C LEU A 56 4.35 -9.41 -11.67
N LEU A 57 5.53 -9.22 -12.26
CA LEU A 57 6.65 -8.51 -11.63
C LEU A 57 6.27 -7.04 -11.34
N ALA A 58 5.64 -6.35 -12.29
CA ALA A 58 5.15 -4.99 -12.07
C ALA A 58 4.11 -4.90 -10.95
N ALA A 59 3.14 -5.83 -10.91
CA ALA A 59 2.16 -5.89 -9.83
C ALA A 59 2.79 -6.22 -8.46
N ASN A 60 3.81 -7.08 -8.45
CA ASN A 60 4.56 -7.41 -7.24
C ASN A 60 5.37 -6.21 -6.71
N GLU A 61 6.03 -5.47 -7.60
CA GLU A 61 6.77 -4.26 -7.23
C GLU A 61 5.85 -3.19 -6.63
N ALA A 62 4.67 -2.98 -7.23
CA ALA A 62 3.67 -2.07 -6.70
C ALA A 62 3.19 -2.49 -5.30
N ALA A 63 2.91 -3.77 -5.09
CA ALA A 63 2.51 -4.31 -3.78
C ALA A 63 3.59 -4.11 -2.71
N ILE A 64 4.87 -4.35 -3.05
CA ILE A 64 6.01 -4.12 -2.13
C ILE A 64 6.12 -2.64 -1.75
N LYS A 65 5.93 -1.73 -2.72
CA LYS A 65 5.97 -0.28 -2.47
C LYS A 65 4.84 0.17 -1.54
N ALA A 66 3.61 -0.27 -1.80
CA ALA A 66 2.45 0.07 -0.97
C ALA A 66 2.58 -0.48 0.47
N ASP A 67 2.98 -1.74 0.61
CA ASP A 67 3.24 -2.35 1.94
C ASP A 67 4.41 -1.65 2.67
N GLY A 68 5.46 -1.28 1.95
CA GLY A 68 6.58 -0.51 2.49
C GLY A 68 6.18 0.89 2.96
N TYR A 69 5.28 1.56 2.25
CA TYR A 69 4.72 2.85 2.64
C TYR A 69 3.84 2.73 3.88
N LEU A 70 2.90 1.77 3.91
CA LEU A 70 2.05 1.50 5.06
C LEU A 70 2.87 1.19 6.33
N LYS A 71 3.90 0.34 6.22
CA LYS A 71 4.79 0.01 7.34
C LYS A 71 5.56 1.21 7.87
N ARG A 72 5.90 2.18 7.00
CA ARG A 72 6.56 3.42 7.42
C ARG A 72 5.62 4.28 8.26
N LEU A 73 4.40 4.50 7.79
CA LEU A 73 3.38 5.26 8.53
C LEU A 73 3.05 4.65 9.89
N LEU A 74 2.87 3.32 9.95
CA LEU A 74 2.64 2.61 11.21
C LEU A 74 3.78 2.78 12.22
N ARG A 75 5.03 2.85 11.74
CA ARG A 75 6.20 3.08 12.60
C ARG A 75 6.28 4.51 13.10
N GLU A 76 5.91 5.49 12.28
CA GLU A 76 5.90 6.90 12.66
C GLU A 76 4.85 7.16 13.75
N LEU A 77 3.66 6.57 13.63
CA LEU A 77 2.63 6.62 14.68
C LEU A 77 3.01 5.90 15.97
N GLY A 78 3.70 4.75 15.88
CA GLY A 78 4.16 4.01 17.06
C GLY A 78 5.35 4.65 17.80
N ARG A 79 5.94 5.72 17.26
CA ARG A 79 7.04 6.49 17.88
C ARG A 79 6.58 7.81 18.51
N GLY A 80 5.33 8.22 18.27
CA GLY A 80 4.74 9.48 18.74
C GLY A 80 3.91 9.36 20.00
#